data_AF-A0A2X3D1P2-F1
#
_entry.id   AF-A0A2X3D1P2-F1
#
_cell.length_a   1.000
_cell.length_b   1.000
_cell.length_c   1.000
_cell.angle_alpha   90.00
_cell.angle_beta   90.00
_cell.angle_gamma   90.00
#
_symmetry.space_group_name_H-M   'P 1'
#
loop_
_entity.id
_entity.type
_entity.pdbx_description
1 polymer ?
#
loop_
_entity_poly.entity_id
_entity_poly.type
_entity_poly.pdbx_seq_one_letter_code
_entity_poly.pdbx_strand_id
1 'polypeptide(L)' 'MARTALNVVGNALAVLVIAKWEHKFDRKKALAYEREVLGKFDKTAQ' A
#
# COMPACT_ATOMS: atom_id res chain seq x y z
N MET A 1 -19.80 -9.33 -5.45
CA MET A 1 -18.80 -9.04 -4.39
C MET A 1 -17.82 -7.90 -4.72
N ALA A 2 -17.91 -7.23 -5.89
CA ALA A 2 -17.04 -6.10 -6.23
C ALA A 2 -17.23 -4.87 -5.32
N ARG A 3 -18.46 -4.64 -4.85
CA ARG A 3 -18.79 -3.48 -4.00
C ARG A 3 -18.09 -3.52 -2.63
N THR A 4 -17.95 -4.71 -2.04
CA THR A 4 -17.25 -4.90 -0.75
C THR A 4 -15.75 -4.67 -0.92
N ALA A 5 -15.16 -5.19 -1.99
CA ALA A 5 -13.75 -4.96 -2.31
C ALA A 5 -13.46 -3.46 -2.51
N LEU A 6 -14.32 -2.74 -3.22
CA LEU A 6 -14.17 -1.30 -3.43
C LEU A 6 -14.23 -0.52 -2.11
N ASN A 7 -15.16 -0.85 -1.21
CA ASN A 7 -15.23 -0.20 0.09
C ASN A 7 -13.98 -0.44 0.96
N VAL A 8 -13.43 -1.66 0.94
CA VAL A 8 -12.22 -2.00 1.70
C VAL A 8 -11.00 -1.27 1.13
N VAL A 9 -10.84 -1.29 -0.19
CA VAL A 9 -9.74 -0.60 -0.88
C VAL A 9 -9.84 0.92 -0.67
N GLY A 10 -11.03 1.50 -0.78
CA GLY A 10 -11.26 2.93 -0.55
C GLY A 10 -10.96 3.36 0.88
N ASN A 11 -11.38 2.59 1.88
CA ASN A 11 -11.08 2.88 3.28
C ASN A 11 -9.57 2.83 3.58
N ALA A 12 -8.88 1.81 3.08
CA ALA A 12 -7.44 1.68 3.26
C ALA A 12 -6.68 2.83 2.58
N LEU A 13 -7.08 3.23 1.37
CA LEU A 13 -6.47 4.34 0.65
C LEU A 13 -6.66 5.68 1.37
N ALA A 14 -7.84 5.94 1.92
CA ALA A 14 -8.11 7.17 2.67
C ALA A 14 -7.18 7.32 3.87
N VAL A 15 -6.97 6.24 4.64
CA VAL A 15 -6.06 6.23 5.79
C VAL A 15 -4.61 6.50 5.36
N LEU A 16 -4.15 5.90 4.25
CA LEU A 16 -2.80 6.12 3.73
C LEU A 16 -2.58 7.56 3.26
N VAL A 17 -3.56 8.14 2.58
CA VAL A 17 -3.50 9.54 2.12
C VAL A 17 -3.46 10.49 3.32
N ILE A 18 -4.35 10.32 4.30
CA ILE A 18 -4.37 11.16 5.50
C ILE A 18 -3.07 11.03 6.29
N ALA A 19 -2.55 9.81 6.49
CA ALA A 19 -1.28 9.60 7.18
C ALA A 19 -0.10 10.29 6.48
N LYS A 20 -0.11 10.34 5.14
CA LYS A 20 0.91 11.04 4.34
C LYS A 20 0.85 12.55 4.52
N TRP A 21 -0.35 13.13 4.57
CA TRP A 21 -0.57 14.56 4.82
C TRP A 21 -0.23 14.96 6.27
N GLU A 22 -0.56 14.13 7.25
CA GLU A 22 -0.26 14.33 8.68
C GLU A 22 1.22 14.09 9.05
N HIS A 23 2.09 13.78 8.08
CA HIS A 23 3.48 13.35 8.29
C HIS A 23 3.67 12.15 9.24
N LYS A 24 2.59 11.46 9.64
CA LYS A 24 2.58 10.22 10.44
C LYS A 24 2.80 8.96 9.59
N PHE A 25 2.99 9.14 8.28
CA PHE A 25 3.28 8.05 7.37
C PHE A 25 4.69 7.49 7.59
N ASP A 26 4.75 6.22 7.97
CA ASP A 26 6.01 5.51 8.19
C ASP A 26 6.66 5.14 6.85
N ARG A 27 7.48 6.06 6.34
CA ARG A 27 8.22 5.89 5.09
C ARG A 27 9.18 4.70 5.12
N LYS A 28 9.71 4.31 6.29
CA LYS A 28 10.63 3.17 6.39
C LYS A 28 9.89 1.86 6.11
N LYS A 29 8.68 1.72 6.67
CA LYS A 29 7.81 0.57 6.38
C LYS A 29 7.35 0.55 4.93
N ALA A 30 7.02 1.71 4.36
CA ALA A 30 6.64 1.82 2.96
C ALA A 30 7.77 1.35 2.02
N LEU A 31 9.00 1.81 2.24
CA LEU A 31 10.17 1.39 1.45
C LEU A 31 10.48 -0.10 1.60
N ALA A 32 10.28 -0.66 2.79
CA ALA A 32 10.44 -2.10 3.03
C ALA A 32 9.36 -2.90 2.27
N TYR A 33 8.11 -2.44 2.30
CA TYR A 33 7.00 -3.03 1.56
C TYR A 33 7.22 -2.94 0.04
N GLU A 34 7.65 -1.79 -0.48
CA GLU A 34 8.00 -1.63 -1.89
C GLU A 34 9.13 -2.58 -2.29
N ARG A 35 10.21 -2.70 -1.50
CA ARG A 35 11.28 -3.67 -1.79
C ARG A 35 10.81 -5.10 -1.77
N GLU A 36 9.98 -5.47 -0.80
CA GLU A 36 9.49 -6.84 -0.69
C GLU A 36 8.52 -7.18 -1.81
N VAL A 37 7.53 -6.32 -2.06
CA VAL A 37 6.47 -6.57 -3.02
C VAL A 37 6.97 -6.39 -4.44
N LEU A 38 7.62 -5.26 -4.75
CA LEU A 38 8.16 -4.97 -6.08
C LEU A 38 9.38 -5.86 -6.42
N GLY A 39 10.22 -6.16 -5.42
CA GLY A 39 11.35 -7.08 -5.61
C GLY A 39 10.94 -8.56 -5.73
N LYS A 40 9.77 -8.95 -5.22
CA LYS A 40 9.18 -10.27 -5.49
C LYS A 40 8.62 -10.35 -6.91
N PHE A 41 7.96 -9.29 -7.40
CA PHE A 41 7.42 -9.26 -8.77
C PHE A 41 8.50 -9.51 -9.83
N ASP A 42 9.69 -8.91 -9.68
CA ASP A 42 10.83 -9.09 -10.58
C ASP A 42 11.33 -10.55 -10.63
N LYS A 43 11.37 -11.23 -9.47
CA LYS A 43 11.78 -12.65 -9.37
C LYS A 43 10.73 -13.65 -9.87
N THR A 44 9.44 -13.29 -9.86
CA THR A 44 8.36 -14.13 -10.41
C THR A 44 8.16 -13.96 -11.91
N ALA A 45 8.85 -13.01 -12.55
CA ALA A 45 8.77 -12.76 -13.99
C ALA A 45 9.91 -13.41 -14.79
N GLN A 46 10.77 -14.22 -14.16
CA GLN A 46 11.93 -14.89 -14.75
C GLN A 46 11.74 -16.42 -14.78
#